data_AF-A0A3M2SWT7-F1
#
_entry.id   AF-A0A3M2SWT7-F1
#
_cell.length_a   1.000
_cell.length_b   1.000
_cell.length_c   1.000
_cell.angle_alpha   90.00
_cell.angle_beta   90.00
_cell.angle_gamma   90.00
#
_symmetry.space_group_name_H-M   'P 1'
#
loop_
_entity.id
_entity.type
_entity.pdbx_description
1 polymer ?
#
loop_
_entity_poly.entity_id
_entity_poly.type
_entity_poly.pdbx_seq_one_letter_code
_entity_poly.pdbx_strand_id
1 'polypeptide(L)'
;MGGSLDPKNGFYTAGWGEFGCPTPQRITTYSLSPNRQRPLAGTFHAAVFNTFRRCRHQVLYVVPPFVAAYAAMNYAVERNEYLNSKPGRIAEGE
;
A
#
# COMPACT_ATOMS: atom_id res chain seq x y z
N MET A 1 17.70 -26.75 -5.69
CA MET A 1 17.30 -26.39 -7.08
C MET A 1 15.81 -26.72 -7.16
N GLY A 2 14.97 -25.71 -7.32
CA GLY A 2 13.52 -25.76 -7.01
C GLY A 2 12.76 -26.83 -7.80
N GLY A 3 11.79 -27.47 -7.13
CA GLY A 3 10.96 -28.55 -7.69
C GLY A 3 10.07 -28.10 -8.85
N SER A 4 9.58 -29.07 -9.61
CA SER A 4 8.67 -28.88 -10.74
C SER A 4 7.27 -28.44 -10.30
N LEU A 5 6.51 -27.86 -11.22
CA LEU A 5 5.14 -27.42 -10.93
C LEU A 5 4.26 -28.63 -10.58
N ASP A 6 3.78 -28.68 -9.34
CA ASP A 6 2.89 -29.74 -8.86
C ASP A 6 1.75 -29.15 -8.01
N PRO A 7 0.67 -28.70 -8.68
CA PRO A 7 -0.48 -28.13 -7.99
C PRO A 7 -1.20 -29.12 -7.06
N LYS A 8 -1.02 -30.44 -7.27
CA LYS A 8 -1.64 -31.47 -6.44
C LYS A 8 -0.94 -31.60 -5.09
N ASN A 9 0.36 -31.36 -5.07
CA ASN A 9 1.17 -31.35 -3.85
C ASN A 9 1.41 -29.94 -3.28
N GLY A 10 0.67 -28.93 -3.78
CA GLY A 10 0.70 -27.55 -3.26
C GLY A 10 1.80 -26.65 -3.86
N PHE A 11 2.48 -27.10 -4.91
CA PHE A 11 3.51 -26.33 -5.61
C PHE A 11 2.92 -25.62 -6.84
N TYR A 12 2.55 -24.34 -6.67
CA TYR A 12 1.89 -23.54 -7.71
C TYR A 12 2.82 -22.70 -8.58
N THR A 13 4.13 -22.75 -8.34
CA THR A 13 5.16 -22.07 -9.12
C THR A 13 6.42 -22.92 -9.15
N ALA A 14 7.08 -23.02 -10.31
CA ALA A 14 8.38 -23.67 -10.43
C ALA A 14 9.42 -22.75 -11.08
N GLY A 15 10.55 -23.33 -11.50
CA GLY A 15 11.67 -22.60 -12.08
C GLY A 15 11.41 -22.09 -13.51
N TRP A 16 12.48 -21.56 -14.11
CA TRP A 16 12.47 -21.09 -15.49
C TRP A 16 11.95 -22.18 -16.44
N GLY A 17 10.92 -21.86 -17.21
CA GLY A 17 10.26 -22.79 -18.15
C GLY A 17 9.02 -23.48 -17.60
N GLU A 18 8.78 -23.48 -16.27
CA GLU A 18 7.65 -24.17 -15.62
C GLU A 18 6.86 -23.25 -14.68
N PHE A 19 6.69 -21.97 -15.03
CA PHE A 19 5.94 -20.99 -14.22
C PHE A 19 4.43 -21.29 -14.06
N GLY A 20 3.92 -22.41 -14.60
CA GLY A 20 2.50 -22.78 -14.51
C GLY A 20 1.56 -21.88 -15.32
N CYS A 21 2.07 -21.23 -16.36
CA CYS A 21 1.24 -20.44 -17.25
C CYS A 21 0.31 -21.34 -18.08
N PRO A 22 -1.00 -21.01 -18.20
CA PRO A 22 -1.88 -21.71 -19.13
C PRO A 22 -1.38 -21.54 -20.59
N THR A 23 -1.25 -22.66 -21.32
CA THR A 23 -0.73 -22.71 -22.69
C THR A 23 -1.73 -22.20 -23.74
N PRO A 24 -1.30 -21.66 -24.92
CA PRO A 24 -0.04 -21.01 -25.26
C PRO A 24 -0.16 -19.46 -25.32
N GLN A 25 0.84 -18.76 -24.81
CA GLN A 25 0.93 -17.29 -24.89
C GLN A 25 1.37 -16.84 -26.29
N ARG A 26 0.45 -16.28 -27.07
CA ARG A 26 0.72 -15.69 -28.41
C ARG A 26 0.99 -14.19 -28.32
N ILE A 27 1.92 -13.79 -27.46
CA ILE A 27 2.24 -12.39 -27.18
C ILE A 27 3.69 -12.14 -27.58
N THR A 28 3.92 -11.25 -28.54
CA THR A 28 5.26 -10.78 -28.89
C THR A 28 5.58 -9.51 -28.11
N THR A 29 6.66 -9.54 -27.33
CA THR A 29 7.14 -8.39 -26.55
C THR A 29 8.41 -7.83 -27.17
N TYR A 30 8.51 -6.50 -27.21
CA TYR A 30 9.68 -5.80 -27.72
C TYR A 30 10.27 -4.91 -26.63
N SER A 31 11.59 -4.84 -26.57
CA SER A 31 12.30 -3.98 -25.63
C SER A 31 13.52 -3.35 -26.29
N LEU A 32 13.92 -2.17 -25.80
CA LEU A 32 15.15 -1.50 -26.21
C LEU A 32 16.20 -1.68 -25.10
N SER A 33 17.46 -1.88 -25.48
CA SER A 33 18.58 -1.92 -24.52
C SER A 33 18.60 -0.65 -23.64
N PRO A 34 18.77 -0.78 -22.31
CA PRO A 34 18.81 0.37 -21.40
C PRO A 34 19.88 1.41 -21.75
N ASN A 35 21.01 0.98 -22.30
CA ASN A 35 22.11 1.86 -22.73
C ASN A 35 21.72 2.78 -23.89
N ARG A 36 20.62 2.48 -24.58
CA ARG A 36 20.07 3.31 -25.68
C ARG A 36 18.86 4.14 -25.24
N GLN A 37 18.48 4.09 -23.96
CA GLN A 37 17.38 4.87 -23.41
C GLN A 37 17.90 6.00 -22.51
N ARG A 38 17.11 7.07 -22.38
CA ARG A 38 17.36 8.12 -21.40
C ARG A 38 16.70 7.70 -20.08
N PRO A 39 17.45 7.33 -19.02
CA PRO A 39 16.89 6.66 -17.84
C PRO A 39 15.90 7.52 -17.03
N LEU A 40 16.02 8.84 -17.11
CA LEU A 40 15.16 9.79 -16.40
C LEU A 40 14.28 10.64 -17.33
N ALA A 41 14.07 10.20 -18.57
CA ALA A 41 13.19 10.95 -19.46
C ALA A 41 11.75 11.01 -18.93
N GLY A 42 11.20 12.22 -18.80
CA GLY A 42 9.81 12.43 -18.37
C GLY A 42 9.53 12.18 -16.88
N THR A 43 10.56 11.88 -16.07
CA THR A 43 10.37 11.54 -14.66
C THR A 43 9.77 12.67 -13.84
N PHE A 44 10.14 13.93 -14.07
CA PHE A 44 9.55 15.06 -13.35
C PHE A 44 8.05 15.20 -13.62
N HIS A 45 7.64 15.17 -14.89
CA HIS A 45 6.23 15.26 -15.25
C HIS A 45 5.43 14.06 -14.70
N ALA A 46 5.97 12.84 -14.82
CA ALA A 46 5.36 11.66 -14.25
C ALA A 46 5.30 11.73 -12.71
N ALA A 47 6.39 12.13 -12.04
CA ALA A 47 6.48 12.20 -10.59
C ALA A 47 5.46 13.17 -9.99
N VAL A 48 5.09 14.23 -10.69
CA VAL A 48 4.05 15.17 -10.20
C VAL A 48 2.66 14.66 -10.58
N PHE A 49 2.37 14.53 -11.87
CA PHE A 49 0.99 14.32 -12.32
C PHE A 49 0.51 12.88 -12.15
N ASN A 50 1.37 11.89 -12.41
CA ASN A 50 1.00 10.49 -12.23
C ASN A 50 0.90 10.14 -10.74
N THR A 51 1.79 10.70 -9.90
CA THR A 51 1.72 10.49 -8.45
C THR A 51 0.47 11.12 -7.85
N PHE A 52 0.16 12.38 -8.19
CA PHE A 52 -1.08 13.01 -7.72
C PHE A 52 -2.32 12.22 -8.16
N ARG A 53 -2.36 11.82 -9.44
CA ARG A 53 -3.45 10.99 -9.97
C ARG A 53 -3.59 9.68 -9.19
N ARG A 54 -2.50 9.01 -8.82
CA ARG A 54 -2.53 7.77 -8.02
C ARG A 54 -2.99 8.03 -6.58
N CYS A 55 -2.45 9.06 -5.94
CA CYS A 55 -2.78 9.41 -4.55
C CYS A 55 -4.26 9.77 -4.38
N ARG A 56 -4.82 10.63 -5.25
CA ARG A 56 -6.22 11.06 -5.11
C ARG A 56 -7.24 9.92 -5.11
N HIS A 57 -6.95 8.81 -5.81
CA HIS A 57 -7.84 7.65 -5.87
C HIS A 57 -7.83 6.81 -4.58
N GLN A 58 -6.82 6.99 -3.72
CA GLN A 58 -6.68 6.27 -2.46
C GLN A 58 -7.00 7.14 -1.24
N VAL A 59 -6.99 8.46 -1.39
CA VAL A 59 -7.25 9.42 -0.30
C VAL A 59 -8.51 9.09 0.48
N LEU A 60 -9.63 8.74 -0.18
CA LEU A 60 -10.89 8.46 0.49
C LEU A 60 -10.92 7.12 1.26
N TYR A 61 -10.00 6.20 0.96
CA TYR A 61 -9.87 4.97 1.74
C TYR A 61 -8.95 5.14 2.95
N VAL A 62 -8.01 6.07 2.86
CA VAL A 62 -6.93 6.24 3.84
C VAL A 62 -7.24 7.38 4.81
N VAL A 63 -7.65 8.54 4.31
CA VAL A 63 -7.82 9.75 5.13
C VAL A 63 -8.98 9.64 6.12
N PRO A 64 -10.19 9.17 5.76
CA PRO A 64 -11.29 9.09 6.72
C PRO A 64 -11.01 8.26 7.97
N PRO A 65 -10.46 7.02 7.90
CA PRO A 65 -10.14 6.27 9.11
C PRO A 65 -9.03 6.93 9.94
N PHE A 66 -8.04 7.56 9.30
CA PHE A 66 -6.99 8.29 10.05
C PHE A 66 -7.53 9.53 10.77
N VAL A 67 -8.41 10.29 10.12
CA VAL A 67 -9.05 11.46 10.76
C VAL A 67 -9.91 11.02 11.94
N ALA A 68 -10.70 9.95 11.77
CA ALA A 68 -11.52 9.42 12.84
C ALA A 68 -10.67 8.92 14.03
N ALA A 69 -9.61 8.18 13.76
CA ALA A 69 -8.69 7.68 14.79
C ALA A 69 -7.99 8.83 15.53
N TYR A 70 -7.53 9.85 14.79
CA TYR A 70 -6.87 11.01 15.39
C TYR A 70 -7.83 11.82 16.26
N ALA A 71 -9.07 12.04 15.81
CA ALA A 71 -10.09 12.73 16.59
C ALA A 71 -10.46 11.96 17.87
N ALA A 72 -10.64 10.64 17.79
CA ALA A 72 -10.93 9.80 18.94
C ALA A 72 -9.78 9.79 19.95
N MET A 73 -8.54 9.75 19.46
CA MET A 73 -7.34 9.82 20.30
C MET A 73 -7.26 11.17 21.02
N ASN A 74 -7.43 12.29 20.32
CA ASN A 74 -7.41 13.62 20.94
C ASN A 74 -8.49 13.75 22.02
N TYR A 75 -9.72 13.29 21.73
CA TYR A 75 -10.79 13.26 22.72
C TYR A 75 -10.41 12.43 23.96
N ALA A 76 -9.82 11.23 23.75
CA ALA A 76 -9.40 10.37 24.85
C ALA A 76 -8.30 11.00 25.71
N VAL A 77 -7.34 11.70 25.08
CA VAL A 77 -6.27 12.43 25.77
C VAL A 77 -6.84 13.57 26.60
N GLU A 78 -7.64 14.46 26.01
CA GLU A 78 -8.26 15.59 26.71
C GLU A 78 -9.14 15.11 27.86
N ARG A 79 -9.93 14.06 27.65
CA ARG A 79 -10.77 13.47 28.69
C ARG A 79 -9.95 12.87 29.83
N ASN A 80 -8.85 12.18 29.52
CA ASN A 80 -7.95 11.62 30.52
C ASN A 80 -7.29 12.72 31.38
N GLU A 81 -6.81 13.78 30.74
CA GLU A 81 -6.24 14.94 31.43
C GLU A 81 -7.27 15.63 32.31
N TYR A 82 -8.49 15.81 31.82
CA TYR A 82 -9.59 16.39 32.60
C TYR A 82 -9.92 15.56 33.84
N LEU A 83 -10.08 14.24 33.72
CA LEU A 83 -10.39 13.37 34.87
C LEU A 83 -9.28 13.36 35.93
N ASN A 84 -8.02 13.47 35.50
CA ASN A 84 -6.88 13.57 36.40
C ASN A 84 -6.68 14.97 37.02
N SER A 85 -7.39 15.99 36.51
CA SER A 85 -7.34 17.36 37.01
C SER A 85 -8.18 17.54 38.29
N LYS A 86 -7.90 18.62 39.05
CA LYS A 86 -8.65 18.99 40.25
C LYS A 86 -10.17 19.11 40.00
N PRO A 87 -10.65 19.87 39.00
CA PRO A 87 -12.09 19.97 38.73
C PRO A 87 -12.70 18.64 38.30
N GLY A 88 -11.99 17.80 37.54
CA GLY A 88 -12.47 16.48 37.14
C GLY A 88 -12.67 15.52 38.31
N ARG A 89 -11.75 15.52 39.29
CA ARG A 89 -11.89 14.74 40.54
C ARG A 89 -13.08 15.18 41.39
N ILE A 90 -13.45 16.45 41.36
CA ILE A 90 -14.62 16.98 42.10
C ILE A 90 -15.92 16.65 41.36
N ALA A 91 -15.91 16.67 40.02
CA ALA A 91 -17.10 16.43 39.20
C ALA A 91 -17.48 14.95 39.08
N GLU A 92 -16.51 14.03 39.12
CA GLU A 92 -16.73 12.58 38.94
C GLU A 92 -16.25 11.72 40.14
N GLY A 93 -15.75 12.35 41.20
CA GLY A 93 -15.49 11.65 42.46
C GLY A 93 -16.77 11.56 43.27
N GLU A 94 -17.35 10.36 43.36
CA GLU A 94 -18.20 9.98 44.51
C GLU A 94 -17.35 9.83 45.78
#